data_AF-R6H920-F1
#
_entry.id   AF-R6H920-F1
#
_cell.length_a   1.000
_cell.length_b   1.000
_cell.length_c   1.000
_cell.angle_alpha   90.00
_cell.angle_beta   90.00
_cell.angle_gamma   90.00
#
_symmetry.space_group_name_H-M   'P 1'
#
loop_
_entity.id
_entity.type
_entity.pdbx_description
1 polymer ?
#
loop_
_entity_poly.entity_id
_entity_poly.type
_entity_poly.pdbx_seq_one_letter_code
_entity_poly.pdbx_strand_id
1 'polypeptide(L)'
;MFNTKPANQAQAAEKGSLPYLQARNRSARINLLLILFLTLVNIAMLFADGESYYLFSALLPYWLVGFGYYQEVTALIVAGGALLVLYLVCFLLWNKHPAVSVAALVMFVVDCGFMAWLLLGEPIADNLMEILLHVLVLAYLIYGVYIAFALRKKQKEVAELERANQGPEL
;
A
#
# COMPACT_ATOMS: atom_id res chain seq x y z
N MET A 1 48.13 7.60 -20.72
CA MET A 1 46.69 7.49 -21.03
C MET A 1 45.96 7.19 -19.73
N PHE A 2 45.34 8.21 -19.12
CA PHE A 2 44.52 8.03 -17.92
C PHE A 2 43.15 7.51 -18.32
N ASN A 3 42.80 6.33 -17.81
CA ASN A 3 41.49 5.72 -18.00
C ASN A 3 40.50 6.37 -17.02
N THR A 4 39.94 7.53 -17.37
CA THR A 4 38.83 8.11 -16.62
C THR A 4 37.55 7.38 -17.00
N LYS A 5 37.23 6.35 -16.21
CA LYS A 5 35.91 5.70 -16.21
C LYS A 5 34.86 6.79 -15.93
N PRO A 6 33.80 6.93 -16.75
CA PRO A 6 32.83 8.00 -16.55
C PRO A 6 32.09 7.78 -15.23
N ALA A 7 32.17 8.80 -14.36
CA ALA A 7 31.46 8.90 -13.09
C ALA A 7 29.95 9.16 -13.31
N ASN A 8 29.26 8.23 -13.97
CA ASN A 8 27.81 8.30 -14.15
C ASN A 8 27.18 6.91 -14.30
N GLN A 9 27.36 6.08 -13.29
CA GLN A 9 26.31 5.13 -12.93
C GLN A 9 25.77 5.64 -11.62
N ALA A 10 24.49 6.01 -11.58
CA ALA A 10 23.76 6.10 -10.33
C ALA A 10 24.05 4.80 -9.57
N GLN A 11 24.95 4.85 -8.58
CA GLN A 11 25.23 3.70 -7.73
C GLN A 11 23.91 3.38 -7.08
N ALA A 12 23.21 2.37 -7.61
CA ALA A 12 22.01 1.85 -7.00
C ALA A 12 22.37 1.59 -5.54
N ALA A 13 21.70 2.30 -4.62
CA ALA A 13 22.01 2.25 -3.21
C ALA A 13 22.20 0.79 -2.78
N GLU A 14 23.31 0.49 -2.10
CA GLU A 14 23.69 -0.87 -1.74
C GLU A 14 22.50 -1.58 -1.09
N LYS A 15 22.23 -2.83 -1.51
CA LYS A 15 21.05 -3.57 -1.03
C LYS A 15 21.12 -3.72 0.49
N GLY A 16 20.11 -3.20 1.19
CA GLY A 16 20.06 -3.20 2.65
C GLY A 16 20.65 -1.97 3.33
N SER A 17 21.22 -1.03 2.57
CA SER A 17 21.60 0.29 3.08
C SER A 17 20.37 1.11 3.50
N LEU A 18 20.59 2.10 4.37
CA LEU A 18 19.55 3.02 4.80
C LEU A 18 18.83 3.72 3.62
N PRO A 19 19.53 4.33 2.63
CA PRO A 19 18.87 4.96 1.48
C PRO A 19 18.10 3.95 0.61
N TYR A 20 18.59 2.72 0.47
CA TYR A 20 17.87 1.65 -0.23
C TYR A 20 16.53 1.34 0.45
N LEU A 21 16.54 1.14 1.77
CA LEU A 21 15.34 0.82 2.54
C LEU A 21 14.35 1.99 2.57
N GLN A 22 14.83 3.23 2.64
CA GLN A 22 13.98 4.42 2.55
C GLN A 22 13.26 4.50 1.20
N ALA A 23 13.97 4.27 0.10
CA ALA A 23 13.39 4.27 -1.24
C ALA A 23 12.32 3.18 -1.40
N ARG A 24 12.62 1.95 -0.96
CA ARG A 24 11.65 0.83 -1.01
C ARG A 24 10.43 1.07 -0.12
N ASN A 25 10.63 1.64 1.08
CA ASN A 25 9.52 1.99 1.97
C ASN A 25 8.62 3.05 1.33
N ARG A 26 9.21 4.05 0.65
CA ARG A 26 8.46 5.06 -0.10
C ARG A 26 7.66 4.44 -1.24
N SER A 27 8.22 3.52 -2.01
CA SER A 27 7.50 2.80 -3.07
C SER A 27 6.31 2.02 -2.51
N ALA A 28 6.50 1.27 -1.42
CA ALA A 28 5.40 0.52 -0.78
C ALA A 28 4.26 1.45 -0.31
N ARG A 29 4.62 2.58 0.30
CA ARG A 29 3.67 3.61 0.72
C ARG A 29 2.92 4.23 -0.47
N ILE A 30 3.59 4.45 -1.61
CA ILE A 30 2.95 4.97 -2.83
C ILE A 30 1.99 3.94 -3.44
N ASN A 31 2.31 2.65 -3.39
CA ASN A 31 1.40 1.61 -3.87
C ASN A 31 0.08 1.63 -3.09
N LEU A 32 0.12 1.87 -1.77
CA LEU A 32 -1.09 2.05 -0.96
C LEU A 32 -1.93 3.25 -1.44
N LEU A 33 -1.27 4.37 -1.76
CA LEU A 33 -1.94 5.55 -2.31
C LEU A 33 -2.56 5.28 -3.68
N LEU A 34 -1.89 4.50 -4.53
CA LEU A 34 -2.39 4.15 -5.85
C LEU A 34 -3.70 3.36 -5.77
N ILE A 35 -3.79 2.38 -4.87
CA ILE A 35 -5.02 1.61 -4.63
C ILE A 35 -6.15 2.54 -4.17
N LEU A 36 -5.86 3.43 -3.21
CA LEU A 36 -6.83 4.42 -2.74
C LEU A 36 -7.33 5.33 -3.87
N PHE A 37 -6.40 5.83 -4.67
CA PHE A 37 -6.71 6.70 -5.81
C PHE A 37 -7.59 5.98 -6.83
N LEU A 38 -7.25 4.76 -7.23
CA LEU A 38 -8.04 3.99 -8.19
C LEU A 38 -9.42 3.62 -7.63
N THR A 39 -9.52 3.35 -6.32
CA THR A 39 -10.81 3.14 -5.65
C THR A 39 -11.68 4.39 -5.69
N LEU A 40 -11.10 5.57 -5.45
CA LEU A 40 -11.81 6.83 -5.54
C LEU A 40 -12.26 7.14 -6.97
N VAL A 41 -11.44 6.83 -7.97
CA VAL A 41 -11.81 6.97 -9.39
C VAL A 41 -12.98 6.05 -9.72
N ASN A 42 -12.98 4.80 -9.27
CA ASN A 42 -14.11 3.88 -9.47
C ASN A 42 -15.39 4.38 -8.83
N ILE A 43 -15.31 4.89 -7.60
CA ILE A 43 -16.46 5.48 -6.92
C ILE A 43 -16.96 6.74 -7.66
N ALA A 44 -16.06 7.59 -8.15
CA ALA A 44 -16.45 8.77 -8.93
C ALA A 44 -17.13 8.38 -10.25
N MET A 45 -16.64 7.34 -10.93
CA MET A 45 -17.26 6.81 -12.15
C MET A 45 -18.63 6.19 -11.89
N LEU A 46 -18.79 5.47 -10.78
CA LEU A 46 -20.08 4.95 -10.34
C LEU A 46 -21.14 6.07 -10.26
N PHE A 47 -20.79 7.23 -9.71
CA PHE A 47 -21.71 8.39 -9.64
C PHE A 47 -21.86 9.16 -10.95
N ALA A 48 -20.98 8.93 -11.93
CA ALA A 48 -21.02 9.55 -13.25
C ALA A 48 -21.72 8.65 -14.30
N ASP A 49 -22.43 7.60 -13.85
CA ASP A 49 -23.05 6.57 -14.68
C ASP A 49 -22.04 5.90 -15.66
N GLY A 50 -20.78 5.80 -15.24
CA GLY A 50 -19.77 5.10 -16.01
C GLY A 50 -20.03 3.59 -16.02
N GLU A 51 -20.15 2.99 -17.21
CA GLU A 51 -20.33 1.54 -17.35
C GLU A 51 -19.05 0.72 -17.08
N SER A 52 -17.91 1.40 -16.86
CA SER A 52 -16.60 0.79 -16.73
C SER A 52 -16.08 0.79 -15.30
N TYR A 53 -15.64 -0.37 -14.83
CA TYR A 53 -14.90 -0.56 -13.58
C TYR A 53 -13.40 -0.67 -13.86
N TYR A 54 -12.57 0.14 -13.19
CA TYR A 54 -11.12 -0.05 -13.24
C TYR A 54 -10.69 -1.16 -12.29
N LEU A 55 -9.97 -2.10 -12.84
CA LEU A 55 -9.23 -3.10 -12.07
C LEU A 55 -8.16 -2.38 -11.20
N PHE A 56 -7.80 -2.93 -10.03
CA PHE A 56 -6.89 -2.36 -9.01
C PHE A 56 -7.47 -1.39 -7.96
N SER A 57 -8.77 -1.42 -7.67
CA SER A 57 -9.31 -0.80 -6.45
C SER A 57 -9.31 -1.74 -5.25
N ALA A 58 -9.47 -1.18 -4.05
CA ALA A 58 -9.94 -1.95 -2.91
C ALA A 58 -11.43 -2.26 -3.15
N LEU A 59 -11.73 -3.55 -3.29
CA LEU A 59 -13.04 -4.04 -3.73
C LEU A 59 -14.13 -3.76 -2.70
N LEU A 60 -13.86 -4.03 -1.43
CA LEU A 60 -14.81 -3.88 -0.33
C LEU A 60 -15.32 -2.44 -0.17
N PRO A 61 -14.48 -1.39 -0.06
CA PRO A 61 -14.97 -0.02 0.05
C PRO A 61 -15.71 0.44 -1.21
N TYR A 62 -15.29 0.04 -2.41
CA TYR A 62 -16.03 0.30 -3.64
C TYR A 62 -17.41 -0.36 -3.61
N TRP A 63 -17.47 -1.64 -3.27
CA TRP A 63 -18.70 -2.42 -3.22
C TRP A 63 -19.67 -1.87 -2.17
N LEU A 64 -19.19 -1.49 -0.98
CA LEU A 64 -20.02 -0.90 0.07
C LEU A 64 -20.67 0.42 -0.38
N VAL A 65 -19.92 1.27 -1.06
CA VAL A 65 -20.45 2.53 -1.60
C VAL A 65 -21.43 2.25 -2.74
N GLY A 66 -21.07 1.38 -3.69
CA GLY A 66 -21.93 0.99 -4.81
C GLY A 66 -23.25 0.37 -4.38
N PHE A 67 -23.18 -0.68 -3.57
CA PHE A 67 -24.37 -1.36 -3.07
C PHE A 67 -25.20 -0.44 -2.17
N GLY A 68 -24.57 0.35 -1.30
CA GLY A 68 -25.24 1.35 -0.48
C GLY A 68 -25.96 2.42 -1.30
N TYR A 69 -25.38 2.85 -2.41
CA TYR A 69 -26.00 3.79 -3.34
C TYR A 69 -27.21 3.18 -4.04
N TYR A 70 -27.05 2.01 -4.68
CA TYR A 70 -28.13 1.34 -5.42
C TYR A 70 -29.31 0.88 -4.55
N GLN A 71 -29.05 0.55 -3.29
CA GLN A 71 -30.08 0.10 -2.33
C GLN A 71 -30.55 1.23 -1.40
N GLU A 72 -30.09 2.45 -1.60
CA GLU A 72 -30.39 3.62 -0.75
C GLU A 72 -30.05 3.43 0.75
N VAL A 73 -29.06 2.59 1.05
CA VAL A 73 -28.59 2.31 2.42
C VAL A 73 -27.40 3.20 2.77
N THR A 74 -27.71 4.38 3.33
CA THR A 74 -26.69 5.40 3.70
C THR A 74 -25.60 4.84 4.62
N ALA A 75 -25.93 3.92 5.53
CA ALA A 75 -24.96 3.32 6.45
C ALA A 75 -23.82 2.58 5.74
N LEU A 76 -24.08 1.94 4.60
CA LEU A 76 -23.05 1.24 3.81
C LEU A 76 -22.14 2.22 3.07
N ILE A 77 -22.70 3.31 2.55
CA ILE A 77 -21.92 4.40 1.94
C ILE A 77 -20.94 5.00 2.96
N VAL A 78 -21.43 5.28 4.17
CA VAL A 78 -20.61 5.79 5.28
C VAL A 78 -19.54 4.78 5.67
N ALA A 79 -19.86 3.48 5.74
CA ALA A 79 -18.89 2.43 6.06
C ALA A 79 -17.78 2.32 5.00
N GLY A 80 -18.12 2.37 3.71
CA GLY A 80 -17.15 2.39 2.62
C GLY A 80 -16.24 3.61 2.68
N GLY A 81 -16.81 4.80 2.91
CA GLY A 81 -16.05 6.04 3.12
C GLY A 81 -15.12 5.97 4.34
N ALA A 82 -15.58 5.38 5.45
CA ALA A 82 -14.78 5.21 6.65
C ALA A 82 -13.57 4.29 6.42
N LEU A 83 -13.72 3.22 5.65
CA LEU A 83 -12.60 2.35 5.27
C LEU A 83 -11.55 3.10 4.43
N LEU A 84 -11.99 3.94 3.49
CA LEU A 84 -11.07 4.78 2.71
C LEU A 84 -10.30 5.76 3.60
N VAL A 85 -10.97 6.39 4.55
CA VAL A 85 -10.34 7.27 5.54
C VAL A 85 -9.32 6.48 6.38
N LEU A 86 -9.64 5.25 6.78
CA LEU A 86 -8.74 4.41 7.56
C LEU A 86 -7.47 4.03 6.77
N TYR A 87 -7.61 3.68 5.49
CA TYR A 87 -6.47 3.47 4.58
C TYR A 87 -5.64 4.75 4.42
N LEU A 88 -6.28 5.92 4.31
CA LEU A 88 -5.59 7.21 4.24
C LEU A 88 -4.82 7.52 5.53
N VAL A 89 -5.42 7.28 6.69
CA VAL A 89 -4.73 7.39 7.99
C VAL A 89 -3.53 6.46 8.03
N CYS A 90 -3.67 5.24 7.52
CA CYS A 90 -2.55 4.31 7.43
C CYS A 90 -1.43 4.84 6.52
N PHE A 91 -1.78 5.43 5.38
CA PHE A 91 -0.83 6.09 4.50
C PHE A 91 -0.09 7.26 5.18
N LEU A 92 -0.80 8.09 5.96
CA LEU A 92 -0.23 9.26 6.63
C LEU A 92 0.71 8.87 7.79
N LEU A 93 0.36 7.82 8.53
CA LEU A 93 1.12 7.35 9.69
C LEU A 93 2.20 6.31 9.36
N TRP A 94 2.26 5.82 8.12
CA TRP A 94 3.19 4.79 7.64
C TRP A 94 4.65 5.02 8.05
N ASN A 95 5.15 6.26 7.90
CA ASN A 95 6.54 6.61 8.22
C ASN A 95 6.79 6.79 9.73
N LYS A 96 5.75 7.05 10.52
CA LYS A 96 5.85 7.30 11.97
C LYS A 96 5.87 6.00 12.75
N HIS A 97 5.03 5.05 12.36
CA HIS A 97 4.85 3.79 13.08
C HIS A 97 4.85 2.61 12.10
N PRO A 98 5.85 1.71 12.13
CA PRO A 98 5.89 0.56 11.23
C PRO A 98 4.70 -0.38 11.44
N ALA A 99 4.09 -0.40 12.64
CA ALA A 99 2.86 -1.16 12.92
C ALA A 99 1.68 -0.77 12.01
N VAL A 100 1.67 0.46 11.50
CA VAL A 100 0.63 0.93 10.57
C VAL A 100 0.69 0.22 9.22
N SER A 101 1.89 -0.22 8.80
CA SER A 101 2.02 -1.05 7.60
C SER A 101 1.32 -2.40 7.75
N VAL A 102 1.34 -2.96 8.98
CA VAL A 102 0.62 -4.20 9.31
C VAL A 102 -0.88 -3.96 9.30
N ALA A 103 -1.35 -2.83 9.85
CA ALA A 103 -2.77 -2.49 9.81
C ALA A 103 -3.29 -2.36 8.37
N ALA A 104 -2.54 -1.69 7.49
CA ALA A 104 -2.85 -1.61 6.06
C ALA A 104 -2.91 -2.99 5.39
N LEU A 105 -1.97 -3.88 5.71
CA LEU A 105 -1.97 -5.26 5.22
C LEU A 105 -3.21 -6.02 5.71
N VAL A 106 -3.57 -5.92 6.99
CA VAL A 106 -4.75 -6.61 7.55
C VAL A 106 -6.03 -6.14 6.88
N MET A 107 -6.21 -4.83 6.69
CA MET A 107 -7.37 -4.30 5.96
C MET A 107 -7.43 -4.85 4.53
N PHE A 108 -6.29 -4.95 3.86
CA PHE A 108 -6.26 -5.48 2.50
C PHE A 108 -6.47 -7.00 2.44
N VAL A 109 -6.07 -7.74 3.48
CA VAL A 109 -6.42 -9.17 3.60
C VAL A 109 -7.93 -9.37 3.77
N VAL A 110 -8.61 -8.49 4.52
CA VAL A 110 -10.07 -8.51 4.61
C VAL A 110 -10.71 -8.23 3.24
N ASP A 111 -10.16 -7.28 2.48
CA ASP A 111 -10.57 -6.98 1.10
C ASP A 111 -10.45 -8.21 0.19
N CYS A 112 -9.30 -8.91 0.23
CA CYS A 112 -9.08 -10.16 -0.49
C CYS A 112 -10.03 -11.27 -0.03
N GLY A 113 -10.34 -11.36 1.26
CA GLY A 113 -11.29 -12.33 1.81
C GLY A 113 -12.72 -12.06 1.31
N PHE A 114 -13.10 -10.79 1.23
CA PHE A 114 -14.38 -10.37 0.65
C PHE A 114 -14.45 -10.68 -0.84
N MET A 115 -13.38 -10.42 -1.60
CA MET A 115 -13.28 -10.85 -2.99
C MET A 115 -13.44 -12.37 -3.13
N ALA A 116 -12.74 -13.16 -2.32
CA ALA A 116 -12.86 -14.61 -2.35
C ALA A 116 -14.29 -15.09 -2.04
N TRP A 117 -15.00 -14.41 -1.14
CA TRP A 117 -16.41 -14.67 -0.87
C TRP A 117 -17.28 -14.38 -2.10
N LEU A 118 -17.11 -13.21 -2.74
CA LEU A 118 -17.91 -12.82 -3.92
C LEU A 118 -17.72 -13.79 -5.09
N LEU A 119 -16.54 -14.39 -5.20
CA LEU A 119 -16.19 -15.33 -6.27
C LEU A 119 -16.63 -16.78 -5.99
N LEU A 120 -17.29 -17.05 -4.85
CA LEU A 120 -17.76 -18.40 -4.54
C LEU A 120 -18.83 -18.84 -5.54
N GLY A 121 -18.49 -19.81 -6.38
CA GLY A 121 -19.38 -20.35 -7.42
C GLY A 121 -19.20 -19.71 -8.79
N GLU A 122 -18.37 -18.67 -8.90
CA GLU A 122 -18.08 -17.98 -10.16
C GLU A 122 -16.86 -18.58 -10.88
N PRO A 123 -16.84 -18.57 -12.23
CA PRO A 123 -15.66 -19.01 -12.98
C PRO A 123 -14.45 -18.11 -12.70
N ILE A 124 -13.31 -18.73 -12.35
CA ILE A 124 -12.05 -18.02 -12.11
C ILE A 124 -11.58 -17.26 -13.36
N ALA A 125 -11.87 -17.78 -14.57
CA ALA A 125 -11.44 -17.19 -15.82
C ALA A 125 -11.96 -15.76 -16.01
N ASP A 126 -13.21 -15.50 -15.60
CA ASP A 126 -13.88 -14.21 -15.79
C ASP A 126 -13.31 -13.15 -14.84
N ASN A 127 -12.76 -13.58 -13.71
CA ASN A 127 -12.23 -12.73 -12.65
C ASN A 127 -10.71 -12.81 -12.52
N LEU A 128 -10.04 -13.47 -13.48
CA LEU A 128 -8.61 -13.78 -13.41
C LEU A 128 -7.77 -12.52 -13.21
N MET A 129 -8.10 -11.46 -13.96
CA MET A 129 -7.36 -10.21 -13.87
C MET A 129 -7.53 -9.59 -12.48
N GLU A 130 -8.75 -9.51 -11.95
CA GLU A 130 -8.98 -8.96 -10.61
C GLU A 130 -8.22 -9.75 -9.53
N ILE A 131 -8.24 -11.08 -9.59
CA ILE A 131 -7.52 -11.96 -8.67
C ILE A 131 -6.00 -11.72 -8.75
N LEU A 132 -5.42 -11.71 -9.96
CA LEU A 132 -3.98 -11.50 -10.15
C LEU A 132 -3.51 -10.18 -9.56
N LEU A 133 -4.31 -9.14 -9.70
CA LEU A 133 -3.99 -7.80 -9.22
C LEU A 133 -4.08 -7.72 -7.70
N HIS A 134 -5.09 -8.33 -7.08
CA HIS A 134 -5.18 -8.42 -5.63
C HIS A 134 -4.00 -9.22 -5.05
N VAL A 135 -3.60 -10.33 -5.67
CA VAL A 135 -2.42 -11.10 -5.24
C VAL A 135 -1.13 -10.28 -5.37
N LEU A 136 -0.97 -9.52 -6.46
CA LEU A 136 0.18 -8.65 -6.68
C LEU A 136 0.25 -7.52 -5.64
N VAL A 137 -0.88 -6.88 -5.34
CA VAL A 137 -0.96 -5.85 -4.30
C VAL A 137 -0.67 -6.44 -2.92
N LEU A 138 -1.22 -7.61 -2.62
CA LEU A 138 -0.97 -8.32 -1.37
C LEU A 138 0.53 -8.60 -1.19
N ALA A 139 1.20 -9.07 -2.24
CA ALA A 139 2.65 -9.28 -2.24
C ALA A 139 3.42 -7.97 -1.97
N TYR A 140 3.01 -6.85 -2.59
CA TYR A 140 3.62 -5.55 -2.33
C TYR A 140 3.41 -5.05 -0.90
N LEU A 141 2.24 -5.28 -0.30
CA LEU A 141 1.97 -4.89 1.08
C LEU A 141 2.76 -5.75 2.07
N ILE A 142 2.85 -7.07 1.84
CA ILE A 142 3.70 -7.97 2.64
C ILE A 142 5.17 -7.51 2.58
N TYR A 143 5.68 -7.20 1.38
CA TYR A 143 7.02 -6.66 1.22
C TYR A 143 7.18 -5.29 1.88
N GLY A 144 6.16 -4.44 1.80
CA GLY A 144 6.10 -3.13 2.45
C GLY A 144 6.23 -3.22 3.96
N VAL A 145 5.54 -4.18 4.59
CA VAL A 145 5.67 -4.48 6.03
C VAL A 145 7.11 -4.87 6.36
N TYR A 146 7.68 -5.84 5.64
CA TYR A 146 9.06 -6.26 5.86
C TYR A 146 10.04 -5.08 5.80
N ILE A 147 9.93 -4.24 4.77
CA ILE A 147 10.79 -3.07 4.59
C ILE A 147 10.59 -2.02 5.69
N ALA A 148 9.36 -1.77 6.13
CA ALA A 148 9.07 -0.81 7.19
C ALA A 148 9.77 -1.20 8.51
N PHE A 149 9.76 -2.49 8.87
CA PHE A 149 10.46 -2.99 10.05
C PHE A 149 11.98 -3.01 9.86
N ALA A 150 12.47 -3.44 8.70
CA ALA A 150 13.91 -3.42 8.39
C ALA A 150 14.48 -2.00 8.44
N LEU A 151 13.76 -1.02 7.89
CA LEU A 151 14.12 0.39 7.93
C LEU A 151 14.19 0.91 9.36
N ARG A 152 13.18 0.60 10.19
CA ARG A 152 13.16 1.04 11.60
C ARG A 152 14.32 0.45 12.40
N LYS A 153 14.66 -0.82 12.17
CA LYS A 153 15.82 -1.48 12.80
C LYS A 153 17.12 -0.76 12.41
N LYS A 154 17.33 -0.52 11.12
CA LYS A 154 18.52 0.19 10.61
C LYS A 154 18.65 1.61 11.13
N GLN A 155 17.54 2.35 11.23
CA GLN A 155 17.54 3.69 11.83
C GLN A 155 17.99 3.69 13.29
N LYS A 156 17.61 2.67 14.07
CA LYS A 156 18.06 2.52 15.47
C LYS A 156 19.55 2.21 15.54
N GLU A 157 20.04 1.27 14.73
CA GLU A 157 21.46 0.91 14.67
C GLU A 157 22.33 2.15 14.34
N VAL A 158 21.93 2.95 13.35
CA VAL A 158 22.65 4.18 12.97
C VAL A 158 22.62 5.21 14.11
N ALA A 159 21.46 5.42 14.75
CA ALA A 159 21.33 6.36 15.86
C ALA A 159 22.07 5.93 17.14
N GLU A 160 22.31 4.63 17.33
CA GLU A 160 23.14 4.10 18.42
C GLU A 160 24.63 4.29 18.14
N LEU A 161 25.05 4.07 16.89
CA LEU A 161 26.43 4.33 16.45
C LEU A 161 26.78 5.82 16.50
N GLU A 162 25.87 6.70 16.07
CA GLU A 162 26.06 8.15 16.18
C GLU A 162 26.21 8.59 17.64
N ARG A 163 25.39 8.05 18.55
CA ARG A 163 25.50 8.32 19.99
C ARG A 163 26.78 7.76 20.61
N ALA A 164 27.22 6.58 20.19
CA ALA A 164 28.48 6.00 20.66
C ALA A 164 29.70 6.81 20.19
N ASN A 165 29.64 7.36 18.97
CA ASN A 165 30.71 8.17 18.39
C ASN A 165 30.78 9.60 18.95
N GLN A 166 29.69 10.11 19.54
CA GLN A 166 29.66 11.45 20.14
C GLN A 166 30.38 11.53 21.50
N GLY A 167 30.69 10.41 22.16
CA GLY A 167 31.37 10.39 23.47
C GLY A 167 30.54 11.06 24.58
N PRO A 168 30.86 10.84 25.87
CA PRO A 168 30.22 11.63 26.94
C PRO A 168 30.66 13.10 26.75
N GLU A 169 29.71 14.02 26.59
CA GLU A 169 30.00 15.45 26.67
C GLU A 169 30.65 15.71 28.04
N LEU A 170 31.93 16.11 28.03
CA LEU A 170 32.73 16.44 29.20
C LEU A 170 32.28 17.78 29.80
#